data_AF-A0A3B9K9J0-F1
#
_entry.id   AF-A0A3B9K9J0-F1
#
_cell.length_a   1.000
_cell.length_b   1.000
_cell.length_c   1.000
_cell.angle_alpha   90.00
_cell.angle_beta   90.00
_cell.angle_gamma   90.00
#
_symmetry.space_group_name_H-M   'P 1'
#
loop_
_entity.id
_entity.type
_entity.pdbx_description
1 polymer ?
#
loop_
_entity_poly.entity_id
_entity_poly.type
_entity_poly.pdbx_seq_one_letter_code
_entity_poly.pdbx_strand_id
1 'polypeptide(L)'
;MKNRRLLAAVLVMTVVMSFFSACGSSAPKETAAAETTAAETTAAETKEETTAAETTEAATEPETEAKKEFPIEGEYTLFAAEEEGDRVASADMEMESVITLEEGGKGSMSFDGDSMGITEWTLDGEEFFLKMDDGGEAGGTLKDGIIKLDIMGTGEMYLYLAQEGADTSDYEVMTLDELLAKRAGGSSGADTKTAAFYNGIDSTAGAHLNYELHLNSMDSDQIYDVHAKDGVYYSDCTTKVSGVEDETITVFKEGKAYNLDPKDKTGVVATQTDSSIVTANPLLMDSLYSLLWSMAQNSEFTEEERELDGKTYTAEIFAEDGVNPETVLYFDGDGKLVCVEAGKDTVYTIHAIDEKADDSLFDISAYEIK
;
A
#
# COMPACT_ATOMS: atom_id res chain seq x y z
N MET A 1 18.87 12.16 -2.16
CA MET A 1 17.67 12.85 -1.62
C MET A 1 16.39 12.55 -2.40
N LYS A 2 16.38 12.33 -3.73
CA LYS A 2 15.16 11.98 -4.49
C LYS A 2 14.58 10.59 -4.19
N ASN A 3 15.41 9.60 -3.83
CA ASN A 3 14.94 8.23 -3.65
C ASN A 3 14.44 7.95 -2.22
N ARG A 4 14.78 8.80 -1.23
CA ARG A 4 14.40 8.65 0.19
C ARG A 4 12.90 8.55 0.40
N ARG A 5 12.08 9.19 -0.43
CA ARG A 5 10.64 9.33 -0.24
C ARG A 5 9.82 8.25 -0.95
N LEU A 6 10.44 7.16 -1.36
CA LEU A 6 9.92 6.30 -2.43
C LEU A 6 9.29 4.99 -1.91
N LEU A 7 9.72 4.47 -0.76
CA LEU A 7 9.17 3.23 -0.20
C LEU A 7 7.98 3.46 0.73
N ALA A 8 8.03 4.52 1.55
CA ALA A 8 6.88 5.00 2.30
C ALA A 8 5.69 5.34 1.38
N ALA A 9 5.95 5.60 0.08
CA ALA A 9 4.94 5.81 -0.95
C ALA A 9 4.05 4.60 -1.15
N VAL A 10 4.65 3.42 -1.22
CA VAL A 10 3.98 2.13 -1.48
C VAL A 10 3.13 1.74 -0.28
N LEU A 11 3.72 1.92 0.90
CA LEU A 11 3.10 1.67 2.19
C LEU A 11 1.89 2.59 2.42
N VAL A 12 1.99 3.88 2.11
CA VAL A 12 0.89 4.86 2.24
C VAL A 12 -0.12 4.75 1.08
N MET A 13 0.29 4.47 -0.16
CA MET A 13 -0.64 4.35 -1.29
C MET A 13 -1.55 3.14 -1.21
N THR A 14 -1.06 2.02 -0.68
CA THR A 14 -1.89 0.82 -0.49
C THR A 14 -3.06 1.11 0.48
N VAL A 15 -2.82 1.97 1.48
CA VAL A 15 -3.84 2.46 2.42
C VAL A 15 -4.74 3.55 1.80
N VAL A 16 -4.19 4.46 0.99
CA VAL A 16 -5.00 5.55 0.39
C VAL A 16 -5.89 5.06 -0.76
N MET A 17 -5.44 4.10 -1.59
CA MET A 17 -6.23 3.57 -2.71
C MET A 17 -7.45 2.76 -2.26
N SER A 18 -7.43 2.17 -1.07
CA SER A 18 -8.58 1.44 -0.51
C SER A 18 -9.76 2.36 -0.11
N PHE A 19 -9.53 3.68 0.05
CA PHE A 19 -10.60 4.65 0.29
C PHE A 19 -11.30 5.15 -0.99
N PHE A 20 -10.67 5.07 -2.15
CA PHE A 20 -11.25 5.59 -3.40
C PHE A 20 -12.20 4.61 -4.10
N SER A 21 -12.18 3.32 -3.76
CA SER A 21 -13.12 2.32 -4.32
C SER A 21 -14.51 2.34 -3.66
N ALA A 22 -14.75 3.17 -2.63
CA ALA A 22 -15.96 3.12 -1.81
C ALA A 22 -16.98 4.26 -2.05
N CYS A 23 -16.86 5.05 -3.12
CA CYS A 23 -17.85 6.09 -3.45
C CYS A 23 -18.72 5.73 -4.67
N GLY A 24 -19.33 4.54 -4.64
CA GLY A 24 -20.47 4.19 -5.48
C GLY A 24 -21.74 4.08 -4.63
N SER A 25 -22.36 5.21 -4.26
CA SER A 25 -23.57 5.17 -3.44
C SER A 25 -24.73 4.55 -4.24
N SER A 26 -25.06 3.29 -3.97
CA SER A 26 -26.39 2.73 -4.19
C SER A 26 -26.77 1.84 -3.02
N ALA A 27 -27.95 2.11 -2.46
CA ALA A 27 -28.41 1.57 -1.18
C ALA A 27 -28.41 0.03 -1.11
N PRO A 28 -28.12 -0.58 0.06
CA PRO A 28 -28.04 -2.02 0.19
C PRO A 28 -29.44 -2.66 0.09
N LYS A 29 -29.55 -3.66 -0.79
CA LYS A 29 -30.71 -4.55 -0.88
C LYS A 29 -30.36 -5.83 -0.12
N GLU A 30 -31.02 -6.05 1.01
CA GLU A 30 -30.88 -7.25 1.85
C GLU A 30 -31.02 -8.54 1.02
N THR A 31 -29.99 -9.38 1.04
CA THR A 31 -30.09 -10.78 0.62
C THR A 31 -29.50 -11.65 1.74
N ALA A 32 -30.34 -12.50 2.31
CA ALA A 32 -30.01 -13.37 3.43
C ALA A 32 -29.02 -14.47 3.02
N ALA A 33 -27.93 -14.61 3.76
CA ALA A 33 -26.99 -15.71 3.65
C ALA A 33 -27.45 -16.91 4.49
N ALA A 34 -27.26 -18.11 3.96
CA ALA A 34 -27.60 -19.37 4.59
C ALA A 34 -26.54 -19.79 5.62
N GLU A 35 -26.99 -20.35 6.74
CA GLU A 35 -26.16 -20.94 7.80
C GLU A 35 -25.33 -22.11 7.26
N THR A 36 -24.04 -22.13 7.59
CA THR A 36 -23.16 -23.30 7.40
C THR A 36 -22.71 -23.84 8.75
N THR A 37 -22.98 -25.13 8.96
CA THR A 37 -22.69 -25.89 10.17
C THR A 37 -21.21 -26.26 10.25
N ALA A 38 -20.55 -25.89 11.35
CA ALA A 38 -19.18 -26.31 11.66
C ALA A 38 -19.14 -27.79 12.11
N ALA A 39 -18.15 -28.55 11.63
CA ALA A 39 -17.84 -29.89 12.10
C ALA A 39 -16.71 -29.84 13.13
N GLU A 40 -16.97 -30.38 14.33
CA GLU A 40 -15.98 -30.63 15.38
C GLU A 40 -14.92 -31.63 14.91
N THR A 41 -13.64 -31.31 15.16
CA THR A 41 -12.54 -32.28 15.04
C THR A 41 -11.88 -32.45 16.39
N THR A 42 -11.98 -33.67 16.94
CA THR A 42 -11.37 -34.10 18.20
C THR A 42 -9.96 -34.62 17.95
N ALA A 43 -8.95 -34.09 18.64
CA ALA A 43 -7.59 -34.64 18.65
C ALA A 43 -7.22 -35.12 20.07
N ALA A 44 -6.67 -36.33 20.11
CA ALA A 44 -6.40 -37.11 21.32
C ALA A 44 -5.07 -36.71 22.00
N GLU A 45 -5.10 -36.70 23.33
CA GLU A 45 -3.93 -36.67 24.19
C GLU A 45 -3.03 -37.89 23.94
N THR A 46 -1.71 -37.69 23.90
CA THR A 46 -0.73 -38.74 24.19
C THR A 46 0.32 -38.18 25.12
N LYS A 47 0.40 -38.83 26.29
CA LYS A 47 1.28 -38.57 27.42
C LYS A 47 2.46 -39.53 27.30
N GLU A 48 3.68 -39.02 27.22
CA GLU A 48 4.85 -39.79 27.63
C GLU A 48 5.75 -38.97 28.55
N GLU A 49 6.08 -39.64 29.65
CA GLU A 49 6.88 -39.27 30.79
C GLU A 49 8.30 -39.79 30.53
N THR A 50 9.35 -38.97 30.65
CA THR A 50 10.70 -39.50 30.80
C THR A 50 11.56 -38.64 31.71
N THR A 51 12.24 -39.37 32.60
CA THR A 51 12.95 -38.98 33.80
C THR A 51 14.35 -38.44 33.55
N ALA A 52 14.80 -37.63 34.51
CA ALA A 52 16.04 -36.87 34.66
C ALA A 52 17.38 -37.60 34.42
N ALA A 53 18.39 -36.78 34.08
CA ALA A 53 19.76 -36.95 34.55
C ALA A 53 20.39 -35.57 34.83
N GLU A 54 20.77 -35.36 36.10
CA GLU A 54 21.59 -34.24 36.58
C GLU A 54 22.99 -34.26 35.95
N THR A 55 23.52 -33.10 35.58
CA THR A 55 24.96 -32.85 35.67
C THR A 55 25.20 -31.37 35.97
N THR A 56 25.80 -31.13 37.13
CA THR A 56 26.17 -29.83 37.68
C THR A 56 27.53 -29.41 37.12
N GLU A 57 27.59 -28.31 36.37
CA GLU A 57 28.82 -27.52 36.20
C GLU A 57 28.51 -26.05 36.54
N ALA A 58 29.23 -25.55 37.54
CA ALA A 58 29.10 -24.19 38.04
C ALA A 58 29.72 -23.22 37.02
N ALA A 59 28.85 -22.56 36.25
CA ALA A 59 29.19 -21.35 35.52
C ALA A 59 28.84 -20.14 36.39
N THR A 60 29.82 -19.27 36.59
CA THR A 60 29.69 -17.96 37.22
C THR A 60 28.59 -17.16 36.49
N GLU A 61 27.50 -16.88 37.19
CA GLU A 61 26.39 -16.05 36.71
C GLU A 61 26.91 -14.66 36.32
N PRO A 62 26.68 -14.17 35.08
CA PRO A 62 26.65 -12.74 34.85
C PRO A 62 25.45 -12.18 35.62
N GLU A 63 25.66 -11.05 36.32
CA GLU A 63 24.60 -10.30 36.99
C GLU A 63 23.43 -10.12 36.02
N THR A 64 22.32 -10.81 36.28
CA THR A 64 21.08 -10.66 35.53
C THR A 64 20.55 -9.27 35.87
N GLU A 65 20.73 -8.30 34.96
CA GLU A 65 20.00 -7.05 35.06
C GLU A 65 18.53 -7.40 35.25
N ALA A 66 17.92 -6.90 36.33
CA ALA A 66 16.53 -7.16 36.62
C ALA A 66 15.70 -6.68 35.42
N LYS A 67 15.12 -7.64 34.68
CA LYS A 67 14.30 -7.36 33.50
C LYS A 67 13.21 -6.39 33.92
N LYS A 68 13.23 -5.18 33.36
CA LYS A 68 12.21 -4.17 33.65
C LYS A 68 10.87 -4.74 33.20
N GLU A 69 9.95 -4.96 34.14
CA GLU A 69 8.60 -5.36 33.81
C GLU A 69 7.84 -4.14 33.28
N PHE A 70 7.24 -4.30 32.10
CA PHE A 70 6.40 -3.28 31.47
C PHE A 70 4.93 -3.64 31.71
N PRO A 71 4.09 -2.68 32.14
CA PRO A 71 2.65 -2.91 32.21
C PRO A 71 2.10 -3.17 30.80
N ILE A 72 1.05 -3.98 30.70
CA ILE A 72 0.37 -4.22 29.42
C ILE A 72 -0.42 -2.97 29.02
N GLU A 73 -1.09 -2.35 29.98
CA GLU A 73 -1.77 -1.07 29.78
C GLU A 73 -0.75 0.05 29.64
N GLY A 74 -1.05 1.00 28.74
CA GLY A 74 -0.18 2.15 28.49
C GLY A 74 -0.20 2.61 27.05
N GLU A 75 0.68 3.55 26.75
CA GLU A 75 0.86 4.15 25.43
C GLU A 75 2.08 3.52 24.74
N TYR A 76 1.90 3.09 23.50
CA TYR A 76 2.91 2.50 22.63
C TYR A 76 3.07 3.38 21.41
N THR A 77 4.28 3.88 21.17
CA THR A 77 4.58 4.75 20.02
C THR A 77 5.32 3.97 18.95
N LEU A 78 4.88 4.12 17.70
CA LEU A 78 5.55 3.54 16.53
C LEU A 78 7.01 4.00 16.47
N PHE A 79 7.92 3.03 16.33
CA PHE A 79 9.33 3.33 16.10
C PHE A 79 9.85 2.75 14.79
N ALA A 80 9.24 1.67 14.27
CA ALA A 80 9.60 1.09 12.99
C ALA A 80 8.42 0.39 12.30
N ALA A 81 8.53 0.21 10.97
CA ALA A 81 7.69 -0.72 10.21
C ALA A 81 8.58 -1.73 9.48
N GLU A 82 8.08 -2.94 9.26
CA GLU A 82 8.76 -3.99 8.50
C GLU A 82 7.91 -4.39 7.31
N GLU A 83 8.55 -4.49 6.15
CA GLU A 83 7.99 -5.00 4.90
C GLU A 83 9.00 -6.00 4.31
N GLU A 84 8.55 -7.20 3.95
CA GLU A 84 9.41 -8.24 3.34
C GLU A 84 10.69 -8.56 4.16
N GLY A 85 10.61 -8.42 5.48
CA GLY A 85 11.72 -8.65 6.41
C GLY A 85 12.72 -7.48 6.54
N ASP A 86 12.49 -6.38 5.82
CA ASP A 86 13.25 -5.14 5.97
C ASP A 86 12.55 -4.18 6.93
N ARG A 87 13.21 -3.87 8.06
CA ARG A 87 12.66 -3.00 9.10
C ARG A 87 13.24 -1.60 9.03
N VAL A 88 12.36 -0.61 8.84
CA VAL A 88 12.70 0.79 8.56
C VAL A 88 12.22 1.68 9.70
N ALA A 89 13.02 2.69 10.06
CA ALA A 89 12.65 3.66 11.07
C ALA A 89 11.40 4.47 10.65
N SER A 90 10.38 4.49 11.50
CA SER A 90 9.13 5.24 11.27
C SER A 90 9.35 6.73 11.00
N ALA A 91 10.28 7.34 11.72
CA ALA A 91 10.64 8.75 11.55
C ALA A 91 11.19 9.07 10.15
N ASP A 92 11.87 8.12 9.50
CA ASP A 92 12.36 8.31 8.13
C ASP A 92 11.23 8.14 7.09
N MET A 93 10.18 7.39 7.45
CA MET A 93 8.99 7.18 6.62
C MET A 93 7.93 8.27 6.80
N GLU A 94 8.17 9.25 7.70
CA GLU A 94 7.18 10.27 8.09
C GLU A 94 5.86 9.65 8.61
N MET A 95 5.94 8.44 9.21
CA MET A 95 4.79 7.72 9.76
C MET A 95 4.69 7.91 11.26
N GLU A 96 3.48 8.18 11.75
CA GLU A 96 3.18 8.34 13.17
C GLU A 96 2.03 7.42 13.56
N SER A 97 2.25 6.56 14.56
CA SER A 97 1.17 5.76 15.13
C SER A 97 1.33 5.61 16.63
N VAL A 98 0.20 5.63 17.33
CA VAL A 98 0.13 5.46 18.78
C VAL A 98 -0.98 4.47 19.09
N ILE A 99 -0.68 3.47 19.90
CA ILE A 99 -1.67 2.57 20.49
C ILE A 99 -1.75 2.87 21.98
N THR A 100 -2.94 3.15 22.49
CA THR A 100 -3.22 3.26 23.92
C THR A 100 -4.08 2.07 24.34
N LEU A 101 -3.56 1.26 25.27
CA LEU A 101 -4.29 0.14 25.87
C LEU A 101 -4.77 0.54 27.27
N GLU A 102 -6.07 0.43 27.50
CA GLU A 102 -6.75 0.73 28.76
C GLU A 102 -7.16 -0.55 29.49
N GLU A 103 -7.33 -0.43 30.81
CA GLU A 103 -7.87 -1.49 31.65
C GLU A 103 -9.26 -1.94 31.16
N GLY A 104 -9.48 -3.25 31.14
CA GLY A 104 -10.75 -3.84 30.69
C GLY A 104 -10.83 -4.11 29.20
N GLY A 105 -9.69 -4.18 28.50
CA GLY A 105 -9.62 -4.64 27.11
C GLY A 105 -10.00 -3.58 26.08
N LYS A 106 -9.95 -2.29 26.43
CA LYS A 106 -10.30 -1.18 25.52
C LYS A 106 -9.10 -0.33 25.20
N GLY A 107 -9.25 0.61 24.28
CA GLY A 107 -8.19 1.54 23.96
C GLY A 107 -8.48 2.41 22.75
N SER A 108 -7.43 2.93 22.15
CA SER A 108 -7.46 3.64 20.88
C SER A 108 -6.19 3.39 20.09
N MET A 109 -6.29 3.46 18.77
CA MET A 109 -5.16 3.51 17.87
C MET A 109 -5.24 4.81 17.07
N SER A 110 -4.12 5.48 16.87
CA SER A 110 -3.98 6.50 15.84
C SER A 110 -2.94 6.07 14.81
N PHE A 111 -3.17 6.43 13.56
CA PHE A 111 -2.25 6.18 12.46
C PHE A 111 -2.33 7.36 11.49
N ASP A 112 -1.20 8.07 11.30
CA ASP A 112 -1.05 9.24 10.43
C ASP A 112 -2.14 10.32 10.58
N GLY A 113 -2.59 10.54 11.81
CA GLY A 113 -3.59 11.56 12.16
C GLY A 113 -5.03 11.06 12.22
N ASP A 114 -5.32 9.89 11.64
CA ASP A 114 -6.60 9.20 11.82
C ASP A 114 -6.62 8.45 13.14
N SER A 115 -7.78 8.36 13.79
CA SER A 115 -7.93 7.68 15.08
C SER A 115 -9.16 6.79 15.10
N MET A 116 -8.99 5.59 15.66
CA MET A 116 -9.99 4.54 15.76
C MET A 116 -10.07 4.04 17.21
N GLY A 117 -11.27 3.67 17.64
CA GLY A 117 -11.48 3.08 18.95
C GLY A 117 -11.09 1.60 18.96
N ILE A 118 -10.37 1.15 19.98
CA ILE A 118 -10.17 -0.29 20.24
C ILE A 118 -11.30 -0.76 21.15
N THR A 119 -12.13 -1.65 20.62
CA THR A 119 -13.30 -2.21 21.32
C THR A 119 -12.95 -3.42 22.18
N GLU A 120 -11.93 -4.17 21.78
CA GLU A 120 -11.41 -5.35 22.46
C GLU A 120 -9.91 -5.50 22.18
N TRP A 121 -9.12 -5.85 23.19
CA TRP A 121 -7.78 -6.40 23.02
C TRP A 121 -7.56 -7.56 23.98
N THR A 122 -6.75 -8.52 23.56
CA THR A 122 -6.41 -9.71 24.36
C THR A 122 -4.91 -9.97 24.30
N LEU A 123 -4.40 -10.63 25.34
CA LEU A 123 -3.03 -11.11 25.44
C LEU A 123 -3.03 -12.54 26.01
N ASP A 124 -2.64 -13.52 25.19
CA ASP A 124 -2.41 -14.90 25.62
C ASP A 124 -0.93 -15.25 25.51
N GLY A 125 -0.23 -15.19 26.64
CA GLY A 125 1.23 -15.25 26.66
C GLY A 125 1.83 -14.02 25.98
N GLU A 126 2.47 -14.21 24.83
CA GLU A 126 3.00 -13.12 23.99
C GLU A 126 2.07 -12.79 22.80
N GLU A 127 1.04 -13.62 22.54
CA GLU A 127 0.13 -13.42 21.41
C GLU A 127 -0.85 -12.28 21.73
N PHE A 128 -0.79 -11.23 20.91
CA PHE A 128 -1.56 -10.01 21.09
C PHE A 128 -2.58 -9.87 19.96
N PHE A 129 -3.79 -9.47 20.30
CA PHE A 129 -4.86 -9.25 19.34
C PHE A 129 -5.67 -8.01 19.72
N LEU A 130 -6.14 -7.26 18.73
CA LEU A 130 -7.05 -6.14 18.92
C LEU A 130 -8.17 -6.12 17.87
N LYS A 131 -9.30 -5.53 18.26
CA LYS A 131 -10.48 -5.29 17.44
C LYS A 131 -10.87 -3.82 17.50
N MET A 132 -11.00 -3.20 16.33
CA MET A 132 -11.38 -1.79 16.16
C MET A 132 -12.91 -1.61 16.05
N ASP A 133 -13.39 -0.39 16.20
CA ASP A 133 -14.82 -0.05 16.21
C ASP A 133 -15.48 -0.09 14.83
N ASP A 134 -14.70 -0.01 13.75
CA ASP A 134 -15.11 -0.27 12.37
C ASP A 134 -15.25 -1.77 12.04
N GLY A 135 -14.87 -2.64 12.99
CA GLY A 135 -14.87 -4.09 12.85
C GLY A 135 -13.56 -4.68 12.33
N GLY A 136 -12.55 -3.86 12.05
CA GLY A 136 -11.20 -4.29 11.70
C GLY A 136 -10.53 -5.03 12.86
N GLU A 137 -9.64 -5.96 12.53
CA GLU A 137 -8.94 -6.83 13.47
C GLU A 137 -7.45 -6.88 13.10
N ALA A 138 -6.58 -6.88 14.11
CA ALA A 138 -5.14 -6.99 13.91
C ALA A 138 -4.54 -7.90 14.99
N GLY A 139 -3.58 -8.72 14.59
CA GLY A 139 -2.90 -9.70 15.45
C GLY A 139 -1.40 -9.43 15.50
N GLY A 140 -0.72 -9.98 16.49
CA GLY A 140 0.69 -9.68 16.68
C GLY A 140 1.29 -10.30 17.93
N THR A 141 2.37 -9.69 18.40
CA THR A 141 2.97 -10.03 19.69
C THR A 141 3.15 -8.81 20.58
N LEU A 142 3.03 -9.00 21.89
CA LEU A 142 3.39 -8.02 22.90
C LEU A 142 4.40 -8.63 23.85
N LYS A 143 5.61 -8.07 23.86
CA LYS A 143 6.72 -8.57 24.69
C LYS A 143 7.63 -7.42 25.10
N ASP A 144 8.00 -7.40 26.38
CA ASP A 144 9.00 -6.46 26.92
C ASP A 144 8.70 -4.97 26.60
N GLY A 145 7.42 -4.62 26.62
CA GLY A 145 6.95 -3.25 26.32
C GLY A 145 6.88 -2.92 24.83
N ILE A 146 7.00 -3.91 23.94
CA ILE A 146 6.97 -3.73 22.48
C ILE A 146 5.84 -4.55 21.86
N ILE A 147 5.02 -3.89 21.05
CA ILE A 147 4.01 -4.50 20.19
C ILE A 147 4.59 -4.66 18.78
N LYS A 148 4.58 -5.88 18.25
CA LYS A 148 4.74 -6.18 16.83
C LYS A 148 3.34 -6.49 16.27
N LEU A 149 2.75 -5.57 15.52
CA LEU A 149 1.38 -5.68 15.02
C LEU A 149 1.35 -5.96 13.52
N ASP A 150 0.70 -7.04 13.12
CA ASP A 150 0.34 -7.34 11.73
C ASP A 150 -1.01 -6.67 11.41
N ILE A 151 -0.94 -5.54 10.72
CA ILE A 151 -2.14 -4.74 10.42
C ILE A 151 -2.93 -5.29 9.23
N MET A 152 -2.32 -6.10 8.37
CA MET A 152 -2.97 -6.69 7.19
C MET A 152 -3.44 -8.12 7.46
N GLY A 153 -2.92 -8.77 8.51
CA GLY A 153 -3.15 -10.18 8.80
C GLY A 153 -2.51 -11.13 7.78
N THR A 154 -1.65 -10.61 6.90
CA THR A 154 -0.98 -11.37 5.83
C THR A 154 0.45 -11.78 6.20
N GLY A 155 1.01 -11.19 7.26
CA GLY A 155 2.41 -11.35 7.64
C GLY A 155 3.40 -10.60 6.75
N GLU A 156 2.92 -9.76 5.82
CA GLU A 156 3.76 -9.02 4.89
C GLU A 156 4.21 -7.68 5.48
N MET A 157 3.41 -7.10 6.37
CA MET A 157 3.66 -5.80 6.97
C MET A 157 3.46 -5.82 8.48
N TYR A 158 4.46 -5.36 9.21
CA TYR A 158 4.41 -5.25 10.67
C TYR A 158 4.71 -3.83 11.14
N LEU A 159 3.91 -3.33 12.08
CA LEU A 159 4.21 -2.13 12.85
C LEU A 159 4.89 -2.51 14.16
N TYR A 160 5.95 -1.80 14.53
CA TYR A 160 6.66 -1.98 15.79
C TYR A 160 6.46 -0.75 16.66
N LEU A 161 5.73 -0.93 17.76
CA LEU A 161 5.38 0.14 18.71
C LEU A 161 5.98 -0.17 20.08
N ALA A 162 6.54 0.83 20.74
CA ALA A 162 7.23 0.67 22.02
C ALA A 162 6.65 1.59 23.10
N GLN A 163 6.54 1.08 24.33
CA GLN A 163 6.32 1.91 25.50
C GLN A 163 7.54 2.78 25.83
N GLU A 164 7.32 3.87 26.56
CA GLU A 164 8.40 4.74 27.00
C GLU A 164 9.48 3.96 27.78
N GLY A 165 10.69 3.99 27.24
CA GLY A 165 11.86 3.35 27.83
C GLY A 165 11.87 1.82 27.74
N ALA A 166 11.11 1.23 26.81
CA ALA A 166 11.36 -0.12 26.30
C ALA A 166 12.67 -0.17 25.52
N ASP A 167 13.35 -1.32 25.55
CA ASP A 167 14.62 -1.51 24.86
C ASP A 167 14.36 -1.95 23.42
N THR A 168 14.59 -1.05 22.47
CA THR A 168 14.43 -1.33 21.04
C THR A 168 15.75 -1.74 20.37
N SER A 169 16.84 -1.93 21.12
CA SER A 169 18.18 -2.18 20.55
C SER A 169 18.33 -3.54 19.89
N ASP A 170 17.51 -4.53 20.27
CA ASP A 170 17.43 -5.85 19.63
C ASP A 170 16.74 -5.81 18.25
N TYR A 171 16.11 -4.68 17.90
CA TYR A 171 15.48 -4.49 16.60
C TYR A 171 16.49 -3.82 15.68
N GLU A 172 17.09 -4.60 14.78
CA GLU A 172 17.86 -4.03 13.67
C GLU A 172 16.90 -3.19 12.81
N VAL A 173 16.98 -1.87 12.98
CA VAL A 173 16.21 -0.89 12.22
C VAL A 173 17.18 -0.16 11.32
N MET A 174 16.89 -0.17 10.02
CA MET A 174 17.66 0.60 9.04
C MET A 174 16.99 1.94 8.76
N THR A 175 17.81 2.88 8.33
CA THR A 175 17.32 4.12 7.73
C THR A 175 16.70 3.83 6.37
N LEU A 176 15.81 4.71 5.94
CA LEU A 176 15.19 4.58 4.62
C LEU A 176 16.24 4.66 3.49
N ASP A 177 17.33 5.42 3.69
CA ASP A 177 18.45 5.41 2.75
C ASP A 177 19.15 4.07 2.61
N GLU A 178 19.36 3.37 3.72
CA GLU A 178 20.02 2.07 3.73
C GLU A 178 19.17 1.04 3.00
N LEU A 179 17.86 1.06 3.22
CA LEU A 179 16.91 0.25 2.47
C LEU A 179 16.97 0.53 0.97
N LEU A 180 16.99 1.81 0.58
CA LEU A 180 17.05 2.18 -0.83
C LEU A 180 18.40 1.82 -1.46
N ALA A 181 19.50 1.95 -0.71
CA ALA A 181 20.80 1.51 -1.16
C ALA A 181 20.86 -0.02 -1.28
N LYS A 182 20.20 -0.75 -0.37
CA LYS A 182 20.04 -2.21 -0.42
C LYS A 182 19.25 -2.63 -1.67
N ARG A 183 18.09 -2.02 -1.92
CA ARG A 183 17.26 -2.29 -3.11
C ARG A 183 17.93 -1.83 -4.41
N ALA A 184 18.70 -0.74 -4.40
CA ALA A 184 19.49 -0.30 -5.55
C ALA A 184 20.78 -1.13 -5.80
N GLY A 185 21.25 -1.87 -4.79
CA GLY A 185 22.38 -2.80 -4.87
C GLY A 185 22.00 -4.22 -5.28
N GLY A 186 20.74 -4.63 -5.04
CA GLY A 186 20.06 -5.58 -5.92
C GLY A 186 20.01 -4.96 -7.31
N SER A 187 20.08 -5.75 -8.38
CA SER A 187 19.97 -5.23 -9.74
C SER A 187 18.67 -4.44 -9.85
N SER A 188 18.65 -3.14 -9.61
CA SER A 188 17.46 -2.31 -9.81
C SER A 188 16.88 -2.67 -11.17
N GLY A 189 15.56 -2.74 -11.32
CA GLY A 189 14.90 -3.00 -12.61
C GLY A 189 15.32 -2.06 -13.76
N ALA A 190 16.33 -1.19 -13.58
CA ALA A 190 16.97 -0.30 -14.54
C ALA A 190 17.27 -0.90 -15.92
N ASP A 191 17.41 -2.22 -16.05
CA ASP A 191 17.61 -2.89 -17.34
C ASP A 191 16.30 -3.33 -18.02
N THR A 192 15.15 -3.21 -17.36
CA THR A 192 13.82 -3.46 -17.96
C THR A 192 13.42 -2.33 -18.91
N LYS A 193 12.66 -2.68 -19.95
CA LYS A 193 11.94 -1.73 -20.79
C LYS A 193 10.96 -0.91 -19.97
N THR A 194 10.32 -1.51 -18.97
CA THR A 194 9.41 -0.82 -18.05
C THR A 194 10.11 0.29 -17.27
N ALA A 195 11.29 0.03 -16.72
CA ALA A 195 12.07 1.06 -16.03
C ALA A 195 12.61 2.11 -16.98
N ALA A 196 13.11 1.72 -18.16
CA ALA A 196 13.54 2.68 -19.17
C ALA A 196 12.39 3.60 -19.60
N PHE A 197 11.20 3.03 -19.78
CA PHE A 197 9.98 3.75 -20.11
C PHE A 197 9.59 4.73 -18.98
N TYR A 198 9.42 4.23 -17.75
CA TYR A 198 8.99 5.06 -16.63
C TYR A 198 9.99 6.19 -16.31
N ASN A 199 11.29 5.88 -16.28
CA ASN A 199 12.34 6.86 -16.00
C ASN A 199 12.50 7.92 -17.10
N GLY A 200 11.94 7.68 -18.29
CA GLY A 200 11.87 8.66 -19.37
C GLY A 200 10.81 9.74 -19.15
N ILE A 201 9.92 9.59 -18.19
CA ILE A 201 8.79 10.49 -17.97
C ILE A 201 9.22 11.65 -17.06
N ASP A 202 9.28 12.87 -17.61
CA ASP A 202 9.58 14.09 -16.85
C ASP A 202 8.30 14.86 -16.50
N SER A 203 7.71 14.55 -15.35
CA SER A 203 6.55 15.28 -14.84
C SER A 203 6.82 16.75 -14.49
N THR A 204 8.07 17.20 -14.46
CA THR A 204 8.39 18.63 -14.32
C THR A 204 8.28 19.35 -15.67
N ALA A 205 8.70 18.70 -16.76
CA ALA A 205 8.50 19.21 -18.12
C ALA A 205 7.02 19.12 -18.55
N GLY A 206 6.31 18.12 -18.02
CA GLY A 206 4.94 17.78 -18.34
C GLY A 206 4.87 16.33 -18.78
N ALA A 207 3.85 15.61 -18.31
CA ALA A 207 3.55 14.25 -18.73
C ALA A 207 2.09 14.17 -19.19
N HIS A 208 1.85 13.44 -20.26
CA HIS A 208 0.53 13.10 -20.79
C HIS A 208 0.44 11.59 -21.04
N LEU A 209 -0.63 10.98 -20.56
CA LEU A 209 -0.96 9.58 -20.77
C LEU A 209 -2.45 9.46 -21.10
N ASN A 210 -2.75 8.80 -22.22
CA ASN A 210 -4.12 8.48 -22.62
C ASN A 210 -4.27 6.96 -22.74
N TYR A 211 -5.23 6.38 -22.03
CA TYR A 211 -5.43 4.94 -22.01
C TYR A 211 -6.89 4.53 -21.73
N GLU A 212 -7.20 3.29 -22.07
CA GLU A 212 -8.43 2.60 -21.69
C GLU A 212 -8.11 1.54 -20.64
N LEU A 213 -8.94 1.45 -19.60
CA LEU A 213 -8.90 0.43 -18.56
C LEU A 213 -10.17 -0.42 -18.65
N HIS A 214 -10.01 -1.71 -18.93
CA HIS A 214 -11.08 -2.68 -18.87
C HIS A 214 -10.99 -3.50 -17.57
N LEU A 215 -12.09 -3.56 -16.82
CA LEU A 215 -12.24 -4.37 -15.62
C LEU A 215 -13.22 -5.51 -15.86
N ASN A 216 -12.72 -6.72 -16.05
CA ASN A 216 -13.53 -7.91 -16.39
C ASN A 216 -14.58 -8.22 -15.30
N SER A 217 -14.22 -8.04 -14.03
CA SER A 217 -15.07 -8.35 -12.89
C SER A 217 -16.29 -7.43 -12.79
N MET A 218 -16.20 -6.22 -13.34
CA MET A 218 -17.24 -5.21 -13.34
C MET A 218 -17.93 -5.04 -14.69
N ASP A 219 -17.42 -5.69 -15.74
CA ASP A 219 -17.81 -5.46 -17.15
C ASP A 219 -17.85 -3.95 -17.44
N SER A 220 -16.75 -3.27 -17.11
CA SER A 220 -16.63 -1.82 -17.20
C SER A 220 -15.41 -1.37 -17.98
N ASP A 221 -15.61 -0.35 -18.81
CA ASP A 221 -14.54 0.35 -19.51
C ASP A 221 -14.38 1.75 -18.91
N GLN A 222 -13.14 2.14 -18.65
CA GLN A 222 -12.80 3.49 -18.20
C GLN A 222 -11.80 4.09 -19.19
N ILE A 223 -12.05 5.31 -19.62
CA ILE A 223 -11.16 6.04 -20.53
C ILE A 223 -10.53 7.17 -19.74
N TYR A 224 -9.20 7.18 -19.70
CA TYR A 224 -8.41 8.13 -18.92
C TYR A 224 -7.62 9.05 -19.84
N ASP A 225 -7.67 10.35 -19.54
CA ASP A 225 -6.78 11.36 -20.08
C ASP A 225 -6.05 12.07 -18.94
N VAL A 226 -4.79 11.70 -18.75
CA VAL A 226 -4.00 12.03 -17.55
C VAL A 226 -2.90 13.00 -17.90
N HIS A 227 -2.80 14.07 -17.11
CA HIS A 227 -1.75 15.06 -17.22
C HIS A 227 -1.11 15.32 -15.86
N ALA A 228 0.21 15.52 -15.86
CA ALA A 228 0.89 16.07 -14.69
C ALA A 228 1.97 17.06 -15.09
N LYS A 229 2.08 18.14 -14.32
CA LYS A 229 3.12 19.15 -14.49
C LYS A 229 3.33 19.94 -13.20
N ASP A 230 4.59 20.24 -12.87
CA ASP A 230 4.95 21.16 -11.78
C ASP A 230 4.27 20.82 -10.43
N GLY A 231 4.16 19.53 -10.10
CA GLY A 231 3.52 19.08 -8.85
C GLY A 231 1.99 19.06 -8.87
N VAL A 232 1.37 19.33 -10.02
CA VAL A 232 -0.08 19.22 -10.24
C VAL A 232 -0.39 17.98 -11.05
N TYR A 233 -1.44 17.26 -10.68
CA TYR A 233 -2.01 16.16 -11.44
C TYR A 233 -3.44 16.48 -11.85
N TYR A 234 -3.82 16.02 -13.03
CA TYR A 234 -5.14 16.10 -13.61
C TYR A 234 -5.46 14.76 -14.27
N SER A 235 -6.68 14.29 -14.11
CA SER A 235 -7.21 13.14 -14.82
C SER A 235 -8.66 13.38 -15.17
N ASP A 236 -8.99 13.21 -16.45
CA ASP A 236 -10.36 13.13 -16.93
C ASP A 236 -10.69 11.65 -17.15
N CYS A 237 -11.65 11.14 -16.40
CA CYS A 237 -12.07 9.75 -16.46
C CYS A 237 -13.52 9.67 -16.95
N THR A 238 -13.72 8.99 -18.08
CA THR A 238 -15.05 8.57 -18.54
C THR A 238 -15.25 7.10 -18.20
N THR A 239 -16.19 6.79 -17.32
CA THR A 239 -16.54 5.43 -16.91
C THR A 239 -17.80 4.94 -17.63
N LYS A 240 -17.75 3.74 -18.20
CA LYS A 240 -18.86 3.07 -18.88
C LYS A 240 -19.17 1.75 -18.18
N VAL A 241 -20.39 1.63 -17.64
CA VAL A 241 -20.88 0.40 -17.00
C VAL A 241 -22.29 0.13 -17.48
N SER A 242 -22.53 -1.04 -18.10
CA SER A 242 -23.88 -1.45 -18.52
C SER A 242 -24.64 -0.42 -19.37
N GLY A 243 -23.91 0.33 -20.22
CA GLY A 243 -24.47 1.38 -21.08
C GLY A 243 -24.79 2.71 -20.39
N VAL A 244 -24.44 2.86 -19.10
CA VAL A 244 -24.38 4.15 -18.42
C VAL A 244 -22.98 4.71 -18.57
N GLU A 245 -22.89 5.99 -18.90
CA GLU A 245 -21.64 6.73 -19.04
C GLU A 245 -21.63 7.89 -18.05
N ASP A 246 -20.54 8.01 -17.30
CA ASP A 246 -20.30 9.15 -16.41
C ASP A 246 -18.86 9.65 -16.55
N GLU A 247 -18.67 10.92 -16.23
CA GLU A 247 -17.42 11.65 -16.43
C GLU A 247 -17.05 12.32 -15.12
N THR A 248 -15.80 12.16 -14.69
CA THR A 248 -15.28 12.78 -13.47
C THR A 248 -13.87 13.29 -13.75
N ILE A 249 -13.62 14.53 -13.33
CA ILE A 249 -12.28 15.10 -13.38
C ILE A 249 -11.69 15.06 -11.97
N THR A 250 -10.51 14.46 -11.83
CA THR A 250 -9.72 14.48 -10.60
C THR A 250 -8.55 15.43 -10.77
N VAL A 251 -8.40 16.39 -9.86
CA VAL A 251 -7.24 17.29 -9.82
C VAL A 251 -6.55 17.15 -8.49
N PHE A 252 -5.24 16.95 -8.48
CA PHE A 252 -4.43 17.02 -7.27
C PHE A 252 -3.50 18.23 -7.34
N LYS A 253 -3.64 19.13 -6.37
CA LYS A 253 -2.85 20.36 -6.28
C LYS A 253 -2.73 20.80 -4.82
N GLU A 254 -1.53 21.19 -4.41
CA GLU A 254 -1.27 21.74 -3.06
C GLU A 254 -1.74 20.79 -1.94
N GLY A 255 -1.48 19.50 -2.09
CA GLY A 255 -1.83 18.48 -1.09
C GLY A 255 -3.32 18.08 -1.08
N LYS A 256 -4.15 18.63 -1.98
CA LYS A 256 -5.59 18.33 -2.03
C LYS A 256 -5.96 17.66 -3.33
N ALA A 257 -6.74 16.58 -3.24
CA ALA A 257 -7.42 15.98 -4.37
C ALA A 257 -8.85 16.52 -4.45
N TYR A 258 -9.24 16.99 -5.63
CA TYR A 258 -10.57 17.50 -5.94
C TYR A 258 -11.23 16.54 -6.92
N ASN A 259 -12.46 16.13 -6.64
CA ASN A 259 -13.31 15.47 -7.62
C ASN A 259 -14.30 16.50 -8.16
N LEU A 260 -14.28 16.70 -9.47
CA LEU A 260 -15.02 17.73 -10.17
C LEU A 260 -16.02 17.10 -11.13
N ASP A 261 -17.25 17.62 -11.14
CA ASP A 261 -18.26 17.29 -12.13
C ASP A 261 -18.15 18.28 -13.31
N PRO A 262 -17.74 17.82 -14.51
CA PRO A 262 -17.56 18.70 -15.67
C PRO A 262 -18.87 19.27 -16.21
N LYS A 263 -20.04 18.66 -15.95
CA LYS A 263 -21.35 19.04 -16.48
C LYS A 263 -21.91 20.24 -15.74
N ASP A 264 -21.84 20.25 -14.41
CA ASP A 264 -22.40 21.32 -13.59
C ASP A 264 -21.35 22.31 -13.06
N LYS A 265 -20.06 22.03 -13.30
CA LYS A 265 -18.91 22.82 -12.83
C LYS A 265 -18.90 22.97 -11.31
N THR A 266 -19.25 21.89 -10.61
CA THR A 266 -19.07 21.80 -9.16
C THR A 266 -17.99 20.80 -8.80
N GLY A 267 -17.49 20.87 -7.56
CA GLY A 267 -16.52 19.90 -7.07
C GLY A 267 -16.50 19.83 -5.56
N VAL A 268 -15.81 18.82 -5.05
CA VAL A 268 -15.57 18.60 -3.62
C VAL A 268 -14.10 18.31 -3.39
N VAL A 269 -13.60 18.66 -2.21
CA VAL A 269 -12.31 18.13 -1.74
C VAL A 269 -12.53 16.67 -1.37
N ALA A 270 -12.02 15.76 -2.20
CA ALA A 270 -12.18 14.33 -2.00
C ALA A 270 -11.26 13.82 -0.88
N THR A 271 -10.01 14.30 -0.87
CA THR A 271 -9.06 14.04 0.21
C THR A 271 -8.02 15.14 0.31
N GLN A 272 -7.32 15.19 1.44
CA GLN A 272 -6.14 16.01 1.65
C GLN A 272 -5.02 15.14 2.23
N THR A 273 -3.80 15.33 1.75
CA THR A 273 -2.61 14.68 2.27
C THR A 273 -1.48 15.70 2.38
N ASP A 274 -0.76 15.63 3.48
CA ASP A 274 0.50 16.35 3.67
C ASP A 274 1.71 15.48 3.25
N SER A 275 1.46 14.31 2.66
CA SER A 275 2.50 13.39 2.19
C SER A 275 3.44 14.08 1.20
N SER A 276 4.70 14.20 1.62
CA SER A 276 5.76 14.79 0.81
C SER A 276 6.06 13.99 -0.47
N ILE A 277 5.53 12.77 -0.54
CA ILE A 277 5.73 11.80 -1.62
C ILE A 277 4.74 12.05 -2.75
N VAL A 278 3.45 12.06 -2.41
CA VAL A 278 2.35 12.33 -3.36
C VAL A 278 2.53 13.73 -3.94
N THR A 279 2.88 14.70 -3.08
CA THR A 279 3.15 16.08 -3.52
C THR A 279 4.41 16.21 -4.39
N ALA A 280 5.40 15.32 -4.25
CA ALA A 280 6.60 15.31 -5.10
C ALA A 280 6.42 14.50 -6.39
N ASN A 281 5.52 13.51 -6.41
CA ASN A 281 5.29 12.62 -7.55
C ASN A 281 3.78 12.46 -7.80
N PRO A 282 3.10 13.52 -8.26
CA PRO A 282 1.65 13.52 -8.35
C PRO A 282 1.11 12.53 -9.40
N LEU A 283 1.95 12.03 -10.32
CA LEU A 283 1.62 10.93 -11.23
C LEU A 283 1.27 9.62 -10.51
N LEU A 284 1.78 9.40 -9.30
CA LEU A 284 1.43 8.22 -8.53
C LEU A 284 -0.02 8.28 -7.98
N MET A 285 -0.76 9.36 -8.21
CA MET A 285 -2.21 9.37 -8.01
C MET A 285 -2.95 8.50 -9.04
N ASP A 286 -2.31 8.21 -10.17
CA ASP A 286 -2.86 7.37 -11.22
C ASP A 286 -2.49 5.90 -11.03
N SER A 287 -3.46 5.02 -11.28
CA SER A 287 -3.29 3.58 -11.04
C SER A 287 -2.26 2.95 -11.98
N LEU A 288 -2.28 3.33 -13.26
CA LEU A 288 -1.36 2.78 -14.24
C LEU A 288 0.06 3.29 -14.00
N TYR A 289 0.24 4.59 -13.73
CA TYR A 289 1.56 5.12 -13.35
C TYR A 289 2.11 4.48 -12.09
N SER A 290 1.26 4.22 -11.08
CA SER A 290 1.67 3.53 -9.85
C SER A 290 2.11 2.09 -10.12
N LEU A 291 1.36 1.36 -10.95
CA LEU A 291 1.71 0.02 -11.38
C LEU A 291 3.04 0.01 -12.14
N LEU A 292 3.19 0.88 -13.14
CA LEU A 292 4.41 1.02 -13.93
C LEU A 292 5.62 1.36 -13.06
N TRP A 293 5.42 2.24 -12.09
CA TRP A 293 6.45 2.61 -11.13
C TRP A 293 6.90 1.39 -10.30
N SER A 294 5.94 0.61 -9.79
CA SER A 294 6.21 -0.61 -9.01
C SER A 294 7.00 -1.62 -9.85
N MET A 295 6.53 -1.94 -11.06
CA MET A 295 7.21 -2.86 -11.97
C MET A 295 8.60 -2.37 -12.39
N ALA A 296 8.78 -1.06 -12.59
CA ALA A 296 10.08 -0.47 -12.88
C ALA A 296 11.11 -0.64 -11.75
N GLN A 297 10.67 -0.85 -10.51
CA GLN A 297 11.57 -1.17 -9.40
C GLN A 297 11.90 -2.67 -9.32
N ASN A 298 11.06 -3.52 -9.89
CA ASN A 298 11.21 -4.97 -9.79
C ASN A 298 12.31 -5.48 -10.74
N SER A 299 13.23 -6.25 -10.19
CA SER A 299 14.35 -6.86 -10.91
C SER A 299 14.04 -8.25 -11.46
N GLU A 300 13.01 -8.88 -10.91
CA GLU A 300 12.61 -10.24 -11.23
C GLU A 300 11.49 -10.21 -12.27
N PHE A 301 11.87 -10.45 -13.52
CA PHE A 301 10.94 -10.52 -14.64
C PHE A 301 11.41 -11.54 -15.68
N THR A 302 10.48 -11.97 -16.52
CA THR A 302 10.80 -12.74 -17.73
C THR A 302 10.46 -11.90 -18.96
N GLU A 303 11.34 -11.91 -19.96
CA GLU A 303 11.06 -11.33 -21.28
C GLU A 303 10.70 -12.45 -22.27
N GLU A 304 9.58 -12.31 -22.98
CA GLU A 304 9.20 -13.23 -24.06
C GLU A 304 8.43 -12.53 -25.18
N GLU A 305 8.25 -13.20 -26.31
CA GLU A 305 7.40 -12.71 -27.39
C GLU A 305 5.97 -13.26 -27.21
N ARG A 306 4.97 -12.38 -27.22
CA ARG A 306 3.55 -12.74 -27.11
C ARG A 306 2.74 -12.21 -28.29
N GLU A 307 1.69 -12.93 -28.66
CA GLU A 307 0.71 -12.42 -29.62
C GLU A 307 -0.46 -11.75 -28.90
N LEU A 308 -0.79 -10.52 -29.29
CA LEU A 308 -1.97 -9.77 -28.88
C LEU A 308 -2.64 -9.20 -30.15
N ASP A 309 -3.93 -9.47 -30.35
CA ASP A 309 -4.70 -9.07 -31.54
C ASP A 309 -4.03 -9.39 -32.89
N GLY A 310 -3.37 -10.55 -32.98
CA GLY A 310 -2.70 -11.03 -34.19
C GLY A 310 -1.40 -10.28 -34.54
N LYS A 311 -0.84 -9.54 -33.58
CA LYS A 311 0.49 -8.93 -33.68
C LYS A 311 1.39 -9.48 -32.58
N THR A 312 2.67 -9.64 -32.88
CA THR A 312 3.68 -10.06 -31.91
C THR A 312 4.30 -8.84 -31.23
N TYR A 313 4.44 -8.92 -29.91
CA TYR A 313 5.03 -7.90 -29.05
C TYR A 313 6.09 -8.54 -28.16
N THR A 314 7.09 -7.75 -27.78
CA THR A 314 7.97 -8.12 -26.67
C THR A 314 7.23 -7.82 -25.37
N ALA A 315 7.11 -8.82 -24.50
CA ALA A 315 6.40 -8.72 -23.24
C ALA A 315 7.36 -8.90 -22.06
N GLU A 316 7.28 -8.02 -21.06
CA GLU A 316 7.89 -8.21 -19.75
C GLU A 316 6.85 -8.74 -18.78
N ILE A 317 7.16 -9.86 -18.12
CA ILE A 317 6.26 -10.56 -17.21
C ILE A 317 6.85 -10.51 -15.81
N PHE A 318 6.12 -9.87 -14.92
CA PHE A 318 6.40 -9.82 -13.49
C PHE A 318 5.46 -10.81 -12.81
N ALA A 319 6.04 -11.79 -12.11
CA ALA A 319 5.26 -12.81 -11.43
C ALA A 319 4.40 -12.19 -10.32
N GLU A 320 3.31 -12.87 -9.97
CA GLU A 320 2.51 -12.53 -8.79
C GLU A 320 3.39 -12.61 -7.53
N ASP A 321 3.34 -11.55 -6.72
CA ASP A 321 4.12 -11.44 -5.49
C ASP A 321 3.32 -10.72 -4.40
N GLY A 322 2.90 -11.47 -3.38
CA GLY A 322 2.07 -10.99 -2.28
C GLY A 322 0.79 -10.31 -2.78
N VAL A 323 0.74 -8.99 -2.60
CA VAL A 323 -0.39 -8.13 -3.01
C VAL A 323 -0.36 -7.73 -4.49
N ASN A 324 0.75 -7.94 -5.20
CA ASN A 324 0.88 -7.58 -6.60
C ASN A 324 0.43 -8.74 -7.49
N PRO A 325 -0.58 -8.54 -8.36
CA PRO A 325 -0.96 -9.58 -9.31
C PRO A 325 0.14 -9.77 -10.36
N GLU A 326 0.17 -10.96 -10.99
CA GLU A 326 0.99 -11.17 -12.19
C GLU A 326 0.71 -10.04 -13.19
N THR A 327 1.77 -9.35 -13.63
CA THR A 327 1.65 -8.19 -14.51
C THR A 327 2.46 -8.40 -15.78
N VAL A 328 1.84 -8.17 -16.93
CA VAL A 328 2.43 -8.34 -18.25
C VAL A 328 2.40 -7.01 -19.00
N LEU A 329 3.56 -6.50 -19.37
CA LEU A 329 3.71 -5.23 -20.10
C LEU A 329 4.15 -5.50 -21.54
N TYR A 330 3.32 -5.10 -22.50
CA TYR A 330 3.53 -5.34 -23.92
C TYR A 330 4.16 -4.11 -24.57
N PHE A 331 5.29 -4.31 -25.26
CA PHE A 331 6.02 -3.28 -25.98
C PHE A 331 6.03 -3.56 -27.48
N ASP A 332 5.80 -2.51 -28.29
CA ASP A 332 5.94 -2.60 -29.74
C ASP A 332 7.42 -2.67 -30.19
N GLY A 333 7.65 -2.85 -31.49
CA GLY A 333 9.00 -2.95 -32.06
C GLY A 333 9.86 -1.69 -31.92
N ASP A 334 9.23 -0.54 -31.60
CA ASP A 334 9.93 0.72 -31.30
C ASP A 334 10.16 0.89 -29.79
N GLY A 335 9.74 -0.07 -28.97
CA GLY A 335 9.86 -0.05 -27.52
C GLY A 335 8.79 0.77 -26.81
N LYS A 336 7.67 1.10 -27.48
CA LYS A 336 6.56 1.82 -26.85
C LYS A 336 5.64 0.84 -26.12
N LEU A 337 5.25 1.21 -24.92
CA LEU A 337 4.23 0.48 -24.17
C LEU A 337 2.87 0.60 -24.88
N VAL A 338 2.22 -0.53 -25.14
CA VAL A 338 0.92 -0.57 -25.85
C VAL A 338 -0.20 -1.19 -25.03
N CYS A 339 0.12 -2.10 -24.11
CA CYS A 339 -0.85 -2.79 -23.28
C CYS A 339 -0.21 -3.21 -21.95
N VAL A 340 -1.00 -3.22 -20.88
CA VAL A 340 -0.64 -3.82 -19.60
C VAL A 340 -1.78 -4.73 -19.15
N GLU A 341 -1.48 -5.99 -18.86
CA GLU A 341 -2.42 -6.91 -18.20
C GLU A 341 -1.99 -7.04 -16.74
N ALA A 342 -2.89 -6.76 -15.79
CA ALA A 342 -2.60 -6.86 -14.35
C ALA A 342 -3.59 -7.83 -13.69
N GLY A 343 -3.12 -9.03 -13.42
CA GLY A 343 -3.94 -10.16 -12.99
C GLY A 343 -4.90 -10.61 -14.09
N LYS A 344 -5.99 -11.27 -13.67
CA LYS A 344 -6.99 -11.82 -14.61
C LYS A 344 -8.08 -10.83 -14.99
N ASP A 345 -8.19 -9.73 -14.25
CA ASP A 345 -9.36 -8.87 -14.30
C ASP A 345 -9.10 -7.48 -14.86
N THR A 346 -7.84 -7.11 -15.11
CA THR A 346 -7.47 -5.72 -15.42
C THR A 346 -6.64 -5.66 -16.70
N VAL A 347 -7.09 -4.89 -17.68
CA VAL A 347 -6.34 -4.64 -18.92
C VAL A 347 -6.29 -3.14 -19.20
N TYR A 348 -5.09 -2.61 -19.38
CA TYR A 348 -4.84 -1.23 -19.80
C TYR A 348 -4.41 -1.23 -21.27
N THR A 349 -5.13 -0.51 -22.13
CA THR A 349 -4.75 -0.28 -23.53
C THR A 349 -4.25 1.15 -23.70
N ILE A 350 -3.02 1.31 -24.17
CA ILE A 350 -2.35 2.61 -24.21
C ILE A 350 -2.51 3.27 -25.59
N HIS A 351 -3.03 4.49 -25.62
CA HIS A 351 -3.30 5.23 -26.85
C HIS A 351 -2.25 6.31 -27.13
N ALA A 352 -1.82 7.03 -26.09
CA ALA A 352 -0.81 8.08 -26.22
C ALA A 352 0.02 8.22 -24.94
N ILE A 353 1.30 8.54 -25.13
CA ILE A 353 2.26 8.84 -24.07
C ILE A 353 3.23 9.88 -24.61
N ASP A 354 3.27 11.07 -24.03
CA ASP A 354 4.28 12.08 -24.36
C ASP A 354 4.52 13.10 -23.24
N GLU A 355 5.51 13.98 -23.47
CA GLU A 355 5.96 15.00 -22.49
C GLU A 355 5.20 16.34 -22.61
N LYS A 356 3.95 16.35 -23.07
CA LYS A 356 3.18 17.59 -23.27
C LYS A 356 1.89 17.61 -22.47
N ALA A 357 1.98 18.11 -21.24
CA ALA A 357 0.79 18.48 -20.49
C ALA A 357 0.12 19.74 -21.09
N ASP A 358 -1.22 19.77 -21.08
CA ASP A 358 -1.98 20.98 -21.38
C ASP A 358 -2.17 21.79 -20.09
N ASP A 359 -1.42 22.89 -19.98
CA ASP A 359 -1.44 23.77 -18.82
C ASP A 359 -2.83 24.34 -18.49
N SER A 360 -3.73 24.40 -19.48
CA SER A 360 -5.08 24.94 -19.27
C SER A 360 -5.98 24.02 -18.44
N LEU A 361 -5.68 22.72 -18.38
CA LEU A 361 -6.44 21.73 -17.60
C LEU A 361 -6.25 21.90 -16.09
N PHE A 362 -5.13 22.49 -15.65
CA PHE A 362 -4.81 22.67 -14.24
C PHE A 362 -5.54 23.87 -13.59
N ASP A 363 -6.23 24.70 -14.37
CA ASP A 363 -7.03 25.82 -13.86
C ASP A 363 -8.46 25.39 -13.54
N ILE A 364 -8.68 25.08 -12.26
CA ILE A 364 -10.01 24.70 -11.74
C ILE A 364 -10.84 25.90 -11.27
N SER A 365 -10.44 27.15 -11.58
CA SER A 365 -11.15 28.36 -11.11
C SER A 365 -12.57 28.52 -11.66
N ALA A 366 -12.91 27.77 -12.71
CA ALA A 366 -14.26 27.69 -13.26
C ALA A 366 -15.22 26.84 -12.41
N TYR A 367 -14.73 26.07 -11.43
CA TYR A 367 -15.52 25.16 -10.62
C TYR A 367 -15.89 25.78 -9.27
N GLU A 368 -17.14 25.54 -8.83
CA GLU A 368 -17.60 25.85 -7.48
C GLU A 368 -17.26 24.68 -6.54
N ILE A 369 -16.23 24.85 -5.71
CA ILE A 369 -15.81 23.86 -4.71
C ILE A 369 -16.66 24.03 -3.44
N LYS A 370 -17.38 22.97 -3.06
CA LYS A 370 -18.32 22.95 -1.93
C LYS A 370 -17.68 22.55 -0.60
#